data_AF-A0A2N9AJ23-F1
#
_entry.id   AF-A0A2N9AJ23-F1
#
_cell.length_a   1.000
_cell.length_b   1.000
_cell.length_c   1.000
_cell.angle_alpha   90.00
_cell.angle_beta   90.00
_cell.angle_gamma   90.00
#
_symmetry.space_group_name_H-M   'P 1'
#
loop_
_entity.id
_entity.type
_entity.pdbx_description
1 polymer ?
#
loop_
_entity_poly.entity_id
_entity_poly.type
_entity_poly.pdbx_seq_one_letter_code
_entity_poly.pdbx_strand_id
1 'polypeptide(L)' 'MLGTGGPTFDRFVRDRSFCEATEIGRRAFVPTRDNPGCFVGYTCYEPGPGDRFGDF' A
#
# COMPACT_ATOMS: atom_id res chain seq x y z
N MET A 1 -19.23 -2.10 -15.51
CA MET A 1 -18.27 -2.85 -14.67
C MET A 1 -16.87 -2.42 -15.12
N LEU A 2 -16.29 -1.38 -14.50
CA LEU A 2 -14.87 -1.06 -14.75
C LEU A 2 -14.03 -2.05 -13.94
N GLY A 3 -13.55 -3.10 -14.61
CA GLY A 3 -12.43 -3.87 -14.09
C GLY A 3 -11.18 -3.02 -14.23
N THR A 4 -10.71 -2.39 -13.16
CA THR A 4 -9.33 -1.91 -13.10
C THR A 4 -8.50 -3.08 -12.60
N GLY A 5 -7.81 -3.74 -13.53
CA GLY A 5 -6.88 -4.81 -13.22
C GLY A 5 -5.97 -4.42 -12.06
N GLY A 6 -5.61 -5.41 -11.25
CA GLY A 6 -4.78 -5.24 -10.07
C GLY A 6 -3.56 -4.36 -10.37
N PRO A 7 -3.18 -3.46 -9.43
CA PRO A 7 -2.16 -2.45 -9.66
C PRO A 7 -0.86 -3.10 -10.12
N THR A 8 -0.46 -2.85 -11.38
CA THR A 8 0.83 -3.30 -11.94
C THR A 8 2.01 -2.52 -11.33
N PHE A 9 1.71 -1.46 -10.59
CA PHE A 9 2.65 -0.63 -9.85
C PHE A 9 2.05 -0.29 -8.49
N ASP A 10 2.86 -0.35 -7.42
CA ASP A 10 2.48 0.15 -6.10
C ASP A 10 2.06 1.63 -6.23
N ARG A 11 0.80 1.92 -5.89
CA ARG A 11 0.28 3.29 -5.89
C ARG A 11 0.65 3.96 -4.58
N PHE A 12 1.57 4.91 -4.62
CA PHE A 12 1.91 5.74 -3.47
C PHE A 12 0.95 6.93 -3.36
N VAL A 13 0.17 6.97 -2.29
CA VAL A 13 -0.70 8.10 -1.92
C VAL A 13 -0.01 9.01 -0.92
N ARG A 14 -0.45 10.28 -0.88
CA ARG A 14 0.08 11.29 0.04
C ARG A 14 -0.32 11.03 1.49
N ASP A 15 -1.50 10.49 1.71
CA ASP A 15 -2.03 10.19 3.04
C ASP A 15 -2.93 8.95 3.02
N ARG A 16 -3.04 8.27 4.16
CA ARG A 16 -3.92 7.09 4.32
C ARG A 16 -5.40 7.38 4.05
N SER A 17 -5.85 8.64 4.12
CA SER A 17 -7.24 9.02 3.85
C SER A 17 -7.62 8.91 2.37
N PHE A 18 -6.64 8.69 1.49
CA PHE A 18 -6.88 8.38 0.09
C PHE A 18 -7.06 6.88 -0.18
N CYS A 19 -6.85 6.03 0.82
CA CYS A 19 -7.16 4.61 0.70
C CYS A 19 -8.67 4.38 0.82
N GLU A 20 -9.15 3.31 0.20
CA GLU A 20 -10.54 2.90 0.36
C GLU A 20 -10.85 2.57 1.83
N ALA A 21 -12.11 2.66 2.23
CA ALA A 21 -12.52 2.42 3.62
C ALA A 21 -12.16 1.00 4.13
N THR A 22 -11.98 0.05 3.21
CA THR A 22 -11.57 -1.33 3.49
C THR A 22 -10.06 -1.57 3.37
N GLU A 23 -9.31 -0.57 2.90
CA GLU A 23 -7.85 -0.64 2.73
C GLU A 23 -7.11 -0.07 3.93
N ILE A 24 -5.86 -0.50 4.10
CA ILE A 24 -4.97 0.02 5.14
C ILE A 24 -3.82 0.78 4.47
N GLY A 25 -3.60 2.02 4.93
CA GLY A 25 -2.45 2.81 4.53
C GLY A 25 -1.16 2.33 5.21
N ARG A 26 -0.25 1.71 4.47
CA ARG A 26 1.08 1.29 4.92
C ARG A 26 2.12 2.31 4.46
N ARG A 27 3.04 2.71 5.34
CA ARG A 27 4.18 3.55 4.94
C ARG A 27 5.04 2.79 3.92
N ALA A 28 5.26 3.40 2.78
CA ALA A 28 6.08 2.84 1.71
C ALA A 28 7.48 3.48 1.72
N PHE A 29 8.48 2.62 1.69
CA PHE A 29 9.88 2.98 1.58
C PHE A 29 10.45 2.30 0.36
N VAL A 30 11.14 3.05 -0.50
CA VAL A 30 11.79 2.50 -1.69
C VAL A 30 13.28 2.76 -1.64
N PRO A 31 14.10 1.83 -2.17
CA PRO A 31 15.53 2.04 -2.30
C PRO A 31 15.77 3.08 -3.39
N THR A 32 16.35 4.21 -2.99
CA THR A 32 16.85 5.24 -3.91
C THR A 32 18.36 5.13 -3.99
N ARG A 33 18.95 5.74 -5.02
CA ARG A 33 20.41 5.72 -5.25
C ARG A 33 21.21 6.17 -4.03
N ASP A 34 20.66 7.09 -3.23
CA ASP A 34 21.35 7.74 -2.12
C ASP A 34 20.84 7.26 -0.75
N ASN A 35 19.64 6.66 -0.67
CA ASN A 35 19.08 6.14 0.58
C ASN A 35 18.27 4.85 0.35
N PRO A 36 18.64 3.71 0.96
CA PRO A 36 17.92 2.45 0.80
C PRO A 36 16.52 2.43 1.45
N GLY A 37 16.22 3.38 2.35
CA GLY A 37 14.94 3.48 3.06
C GLY A 37 14.27 4.84 2.88
N CYS A 38 14.17 5.35 1.65
CA CYS A 38 13.55 6.64 1.41
C CYS A 38 12.03 6.55 1.54
N PHE A 39 11.45 7.35 2.43
CA PHE A 39 9.99 7.44 2.56
C PHE A 39 9.42 8.17 1.35
N VAL A 40 8.57 7.49 0.58
CA VAL A 40 7.95 8.05 -0.63
C VAL A 40 6.46 8.33 -0.47
N GLY A 41 5.83 7.80 0.58
CA GLY A 41 4.42 8.02 0.88
C GLY A 41 3.78 6.81 1.54
N TYR A 42 2.48 6.66 1.33
CA TYR A 42 1.71 5.51 1.80
C TYR A 42 1.31 4.65 0.62
N THR A 43 1.35 3.33 0.75
CA THR A 43 0.68 2.41 -0.16
C THR A 43 -0.62 1.96 0.48
N CYS A 44 -1.69 1.90 -0.31
CA CYS A 44 -2.95 1.31 0.13
C CYS A 44 -2.88 -0.18 -0.20
N TYR A 45 -3.11 -1.02 0.80
CA TYR A 45 -3.21 -2.46 0.58
C TYR A 45 -4.52 -2.96 1.16
N GLU A 46 -5.17 -3.84 0.41
CA GLU A 46 -6.36 -4.55 0.89
C GLU A 46 -5.90 -5.64 1.86
N PRO A 47 -6.29 -5.60 3.15
CA PRO A 47 -6.03 -6.69 4.07
C PRO A 47 -6.82 -7.92 3.59
N GLY A 48 -6.09 -8.89 3.05
CA GLY A 48 -6.67 -10.16 2.61
C GLY A 48 -7.25 -10.95 3.78
N PRO A 49 -8.10 -11.94 3.52
CA PRO A 49 -8.65 -12.81 4.56
C PRO A 49 -7.57 -13.55 5.39
N GLY A 50 -6.33 -13.65 4.90
CA GLY A 50 -5.18 -14.17 5.65
C GLY A 50 -4.46 -13.16 6.55
N ASP A 51 -4.60 -11.84 6.33
CA ASP A 51 -4.03 -10.81 7.22
C ASP A 51 -4.91 -10.54 8.45
N ARG A 52 -6.17 -11.00 8.44
CA ARG A 52 -7.13 -10.81 9.54
C ARG A 52 -6.94 -11.80 10.68
N PHE A 53 -6.22 -12.89 10.41
CA PHE A 53 -5.87 -13.90 11.39
C PHE A 53 -4.36 -13.89 11.54
N GLY A 54 -3.88 -13.14 12.54
CA GLY A 54 -2.51 -13.28 12.99
C GLY A 54 -2.27 -14.76 13.34
N ASP A 55 -1.55 -15.46 12.47
CA ASP A 55 -1.06 -16.80 12.78
C ASP A 55 0.08 -16.62 13.79
N PHE A 56 -0.24 -16.95 15.04
CA PHE A 56 0.58 -16.85 16.25
C PHE A 56 1.70 -17.88 16.28
#